data_AF-A0A2V7MJ80-F1
#
_entry.id   AF-A0A2V7MJ80-F1
#
_cell.length_a   1.000
_cell.length_b   1.000
_cell.length_c   1.000
_cell.angle_alpha   90.00
_cell.angle_beta   90.00
_cell.angle_gamma   90.00
#
_symmetry.space_group_name_H-M   'P 1'
#
loop_
_entity.id
_entity.type
_entity.pdbx_description
1 polymer ?
#
loop_
_entity_poly.entity_id
_entity_poly.type
_entity_poly.pdbx_seq_one_letter_code
_entity_poly.pdbx_strand_id
1 'polypeptide(L)'
;MFATLCLGLFAACDHGTQTTFSPVTVQWMEWPAEVNAGQPFRTRLVVWGVSSLGPPRFYAGMSADQSAVTFEPYYLVSKDNVECLMDRASPSASPALLAGALDTAGTAPGLAASTYEMRAAAFVFTFAAPTSIPVRTFGDVIVRTAGADESRRRAAGDVNLQRDTLGCARILPLGLYDPDSGLVLEDQADTAGLSSAFVRGYIYDVAAPVCGQTRVFHLESRS
;
A
#
# COMPACT_ATOMS: atom_id res chain seq x y z
N MET A 1 67.58 1.45 3.06
CA MET A 1 66.53 1.60 4.06
C MET A 1 65.19 1.54 3.35
N PHE A 2 64.44 0.46 3.58
CA PHE A 2 63.00 0.29 3.32
C PHE A 2 62.21 1.48 3.93
N ALA A 3 61.00 1.89 3.56
CA ALA A 3 59.91 1.30 2.79
C ALA A 3 58.88 2.40 2.43
N THR A 4 58.22 2.21 1.29
CA THR A 4 56.78 2.37 1.08
C THR A 4 56.13 3.71 1.48
N LEU A 5 56.04 4.62 0.51
CA LEU A 5 54.94 5.57 0.46
C LEU A 5 53.67 4.74 0.18
N CYS A 6 52.81 4.56 1.19
CA CYS A 6 51.47 4.02 0.96
C CYS A 6 50.72 4.99 0.04
N LEU A 7 50.68 4.66 -1.25
CA LEU A 7 49.59 5.05 -2.13
C LEU A 7 48.32 4.46 -1.53
N GLY A 8 47.70 5.20 -0.61
CA GLY A 8 46.32 4.96 -0.25
C GLY A 8 45.51 5.09 -1.52
N LEU A 9 45.10 3.96 -2.09
CA LEU A 9 43.99 3.92 -3.02
C LEU A 9 42.82 4.57 -2.28
N PHE A 10 42.58 5.85 -2.54
CA PHE A 10 41.23 6.36 -2.50
C PHE A 10 40.51 5.60 -3.62
N ALA A 11 39.95 4.43 -3.29
CA ALA A 11 38.84 3.89 -4.03
C ALA A 11 37.74 4.94 -3.91
N ALA A 12 37.75 5.91 -4.83
CA ALA A 12 36.60 6.74 -5.07
C ALA A 12 35.45 5.77 -5.30
N CYS A 13 34.39 5.90 -4.50
CA CYS A 13 33.13 5.25 -4.82
C CYS A 13 32.79 5.72 -6.23
N ASP A 14 32.91 4.80 -7.19
CA ASP A 14 32.58 5.07 -8.57
C ASP A 14 31.09 5.41 -8.55
N HIS A 15 30.75 6.69 -8.80
CA HIS A 15 29.38 7.19 -8.86
C HIS A 15 28.71 6.66 -10.13
N GLY A 16 28.59 5.34 -10.24
CA GLY A 16 27.68 4.71 -11.16
C GLY A 16 26.28 4.94 -10.59
N THR A 17 25.43 5.64 -11.33
CA THR A 17 24.02 5.89 -11.00
C THR A 17 23.19 4.59 -11.04
N GLN A 18 23.56 3.58 -10.26
CA GLN A 18 22.84 2.33 -10.16
C GLN A 18 21.61 2.54 -9.27
N THR A 19 20.47 2.65 -9.94
CA THR A 19 19.15 2.63 -9.28
C THR A 19 18.70 1.18 -9.15
N THR A 20 18.26 0.78 -7.96
CA THR A 20 17.63 -0.52 -7.69
C THR A 20 16.13 -0.36 -7.45
N PHE A 21 15.39 -1.42 -7.76
CA PHE A 21 13.98 -1.55 -7.45
C PHE A 21 13.85 -2.13 -6.04
N SER A 22 13.13 -1.41 -5.17
CA SER A 22 12.75 -1.91 -3.84
C SER A 22 11.24 -2.14 -3.84
N PRO A 23 10.77 -3.39 -3.99
CA PRO A 23 9.34 -3.68 -4.03
C PRO A 23 8.70 -3.36 -2.68
N VAL A 24 7.43 -2.94 -2.70
CA VAL A 24 6.68 -2.60 -1.48
C VAL A 24 5.37 -3.36 -1.42
N THR A 25 4.83 -3.47 -0.21
CA THR A 25 3.58 -4.18 0.04
C THR A 25 2.42 -3.19 0.12
N VAL A 26 1.28 -3.55 -0.47
CA VAL A 26 0.00 -2.87 -0.29
C VAL A 26 -0.62 -3.35 1.02
N GLN A 27 -0.89 -2.42 1.93
CA GLN A 27 -1.59 -2.65 3.19
C GLN A 27 -3.09 -2.37 3.08
N TRP A 28 -3.47 -1.43 2.21
CA TRP A 28 -4.87 -1.07 1.96
C TRP A 28 -5.08 -0.65 0.52
N MET A 29 -6.20 -1.03 -0.06
CA MET A 29 -6.60 -0.69 -1.41
C MET A 29 -8.06 -0.25 -1.43
N GLU A 30 -8.35 0.80 -2.19
CA GLU A 30 -9.72 1.21 -2.53
C GLU A 30 -9.89 1.36 -4.04
N TRP A 31 -11.03 0.92 -4.54
CA TRP A 31 -11.38 1.00 -5.95
C TRP A 31 -12.91 1.13 -6.12
N PRO A 32 -13.42 1.58 -7.28
CA PRO A 32 -14.85 1.58 -7.54
C PRO A 32 -15.41 0.15 -7.52
N ALA A 33 -16.61 -0.06 -6.98
CA ALA A 33 -17.25 -1.38 -7.07
C ALA A 33 -17.56 -1.76 -8.54
N GLU A 34 -17.91 -0.75 -9.33
CA GLU A 34 -18.22 -0.87 -10.75
C GLU A 34 -17.46 0.17 -11.58
N VAL A 35 -17.08 -0.19 -12.80
CA VAL A 35 -16.44 0.73 -13.76
C VAL A 35 -17.08 0.61 -15.14
N ASN A 36 -17.04 1.68 -15.92
CA ASN A 36 -17.49 1.65 -17.31
C ASN A 36 -16.42 0.97 -18.18
N ALA A 37 -16.85 0.13 -19.11
CA ALA A 37 -15.98 -0.59 -20.03
C ALA A 37 -15.06 0.37 -20.81
N GLY A 38 -13.77 0.02 -20.86
CA GLY A 38 -12.73 0.79 -21.53
C GLY A 38 -12.34 2.11 -20.85
N GLN A 39 -12.98 2.50 -19.74
CA GLN A 39 -12.66 3.74 -19.03
C GLN A 39 -11.64 3.49 -17.90
N PRO A 40 -10.53 4.25 -17.84
CA PRO A 40 -9.63 4.23 -16.70
C PRO A 40 -10.36 4.62 -15.41
N PHE A 41 -9.88 4.12 -14.26
CA PHE A 41 -10.53 4.38 -12.97
C PHE A 41 -9.54 4.63 -11.85
N ARG A 42 -9.96 5.39 -10.84
CA ARG A 42 -9.11 5.81 -9.71
C ARG A 42 -9.04 4.78 -8.61
N THR A 43 -7.82 4.44 -8.19
CA THR A 43 -7.55 3.62 -7.01
C THR A 43 -6.85 4.43 -5.93
N ARG A 44 -7.02 4.04 -4.68
CA ARG A 44 -6.20 4.49 -3.54
C ARG A 44 -5.41 3.30 -3.03
N LEU A 45 -4.13 3.50 -2.73
CA LEU A 45 -3.25 2.50 -2.16
C LEU A 45 -2.59 3.09 -0.92
N VAL A 46 -2.61 2.35 0.17
CA VAL A 46 -1.69 2.56 1.28
C VAL A 46 -0.63 1.48 1.16
N VAL A 47 0.61 1.88 0.98
CA VAL A 47 1.75 0.97 0.85
C VAL A 47 2.71 1.14 2.01
N TRP A 48 3.36 0.06 2.42
CA TRP A 48 4.46 0.10 3.38
C TRP A 48 5.75 -0.35 2.75
N GLY A 49 6.81 0.41 2.98
CA GLY A 49 8.14 0.07 2.52
C GLY A 49 9.20 0.98 3.11
N VAL A 50 10.44 0.71 2.71
CA VAL A 50 11.59 1.55 3.03
C VAL A 50 11.90 2.46 1.85
N SER A 51 12.01 3.76 2.10
CA SER A 51 12.49 4.74 1.12
C SER A 51 13.76 5.43 1.61
N SER A 52 14.59 5.90 0.68
CA SER A 52 15.68 6.82 1.02
C SER A 52 15.14 8.20 1.39
N LEU A 53 15.87 8.97 2.20
CA LEU A 53 15.54 10.38 2.55
C LEU A 53 15.55 11.38 1.37
N GLY A 54 15.87 10.93 0.14
CA GLY A 54 15.64 11.74 -1.06
C GLY A 54 14.15 11.71 -1.46
N PRO A 55 13.70 12.54 -2.43
CA PRO A 55 12.32 12.45 -2.90
C PRO A 55 12.04 11.02 -3.38
N PRO A 56 11.15 10.27 -2.70
CA PRO A 56 10.90 8.89 -3.06
C PRO A 56 10.26 8.87 -4.45
N ARG A 57 10.89 8.17 -5.40
CA ARG A 57 10.27 7.91 -6.70
C ARG A 57 9.44 6.65 -6.57
N PHE A 58 8.21 6.84 -6.08
CA PHE A 58 7.21 5.79 -6.00
C PHE A 58 6.64 5.48 -7.39
N TYR A 59 6.53 4.19 -7.70
CA TYR A 59 5.79 3.71 -8.85
C TYR A 59 4.77 2.69 -8.37
N ALA A 60 3.51 2.88 -8.78
CA ALA A 60 2.44 1.96 -8.40
C ALA A 60 2.61 0.56 -9.02
N GLY A 61 3.34 0.46 -10.14
CA GLY A 61 3.59 -0.78 -10.90
C GLY A 61 2.30 -1.55 -11.16
N MET A 62 1.60 -1.30 -12.27
CA MET A 62 0.32 -1.96 -12.51
C MET A 62 0.29 -2.70 -13.84
N SER A 63 -0.42 -3.82 -13.84
CA SER A 63 -0.77 -4.56 -15.05
C SER A 63 -2.22 -5.00 -15.00
N ALA A 64 -2.85 -5.16 -16.17
CA ALA A 64 -4.18 -5.74 -16.29
C ALA A 64 -4.14 -6.79 -17.40
N ASP A 65 -4.63 -7.99 -17.11
CA ASP A 65 -4.80 -9.06 -18.09
C ASP A 65 -6.28 -9.19 -18.50
N GLN A 66 -6.81 -10.40 -18.70
CA GLN A 66 -8.24 -10.62 -19.01
C GLN A 66 -9.08 -10.96 -17.77
N SER A 67 -8.45 -11.16 -16.62
CA SER A 67 -9.03 -11.71 -15.40
C SER A 67 -8.68 -10.93 -14.13
N ALA A 68 -7.60 -10.15 -14.14
CA ALA A 68 -7.15 -9.41 -12.98
C ALA A 68 -6.46 -8.08 -13.33
N VAL A 69 -6.54 -7.15 -12.38
CA VAL A 69 -5.67 -5.98 -12.27
C VAL A 69 -4.71 -6.24 -11.12
N THR A 70 -3.41 -6.28 -11.40
CA THR A 70 -2.37 -6.58 -10.41
C THR A 70 -1.50 -5.36 -10.15
N PHE A 71 -1.37 -4.99 -8.87
CA PHE A 71 -0.50 -3.92 -8.38
C PHE A 71 0.76 -4.49 -7.73
N GLU A 72 1.91 -4.09 -8.25
CA GLU A 72 3.27 -4.44 -7.82
C GLU A 72 4.08 -3.17 -7.61
N PRO A 73 3.74 -2.36 -6.59
CA PRO A 73 4.39 -1.09 -6.35
C PRO A 73 5.84 -1.26 -5.90
N TYR A 74 6.66 -0.28 -6.24
CA TYR A 74 8.07 -0.24 -5.85
C TYR A 74 8.59 1.19 -5.70
N TYR A 75 9.65 1.34 -4.92
CA TYR A 75 10.48 2.53 -4.91
C TYR A 75 11.71 2.33 -5.80
N LEU A 76 12.12 3.38 -6.50
CA LEU A 76 13.47 3.46 -7.04
C LEU A 76 14.43 3.98 -5.96
N VAL A 77 15.43 3.18 -5.61
CA VAL A 77 16.43 3.48 -4.58
C VAL A 77 17.81 3.59 -5.24
N SER A 78 18.61 4.59 -4.88
CA SER A 78 20.00 4.67 -5.35
C SER A 78 20.89 3.73 -4.53
N LYS A 79 21.71 2.89 -5.17
CA LYS A 79 22.67 1.98 -4.51
C LYS A 79 23.71 2.72 -3.67
N ASP A 80 24.11 3.91 -4.08
CA ASP A 80 25.08 4.76 -3.36
C ASP A 80 24.63 5.02 -1.91
N ASN A 81 23.32 5.05 -1.66
CA ASN A 81 22.75 5.24 -0.32
C ASN A 81 22.72 3.96 0.52
N VAL A 82 22.84 2.78 -0.09
CA VAL A 82 22.72 1.47 0.60
C VAL A 82 24.09 0.87 0.88
N GLU A 83 25.05 0.95 -0.04
CA GLU A 83 26.37 0.33 0.14
C GLU A 83 27.29 1.12 1.09
N CYS A 84 27.12 2.43 1.22
CA CYS A 84 27.83 3.23 2.24
C CYS A 84 27.43 2.89 3.69
N LEU A 85 26.33 2.16 3.91
CA LEU A 85 25.86 1.76 5.25
C LEU A 85 26.63 0.58 5.84
N MET A 86 27.21 -0.28 5.01
CA MET A 86 27.88 -1.51 5.48
C MET A 86 29.38 -1.32 5.74
N ASP A 87 30.01 -0.31 5.13
CA ASP A 87 31.47 -0.16 5.12
C ASP A 87 32.01 1.01 5.98
N ARG A 88 31.14 1.82 6.59
CA ARG A 88 31.54 2.91 7.51
C ARG A 88 30.87 2.82 8.87
N ALA A 89 31.66 2.37 9.85
CA ALA A 89 31.43 2.56 11.27
C ALA A 89 31.46 4.07 11.67
N SER A 90 30.49 4.85 11.20
CA SER A 90 30.23 6.21 11.68
C SER A 90 28.78 6.29 12.16
N PRO A 91 28.52 6.33 13.48
CA PRO A 91 27.17 6.25 14.04
C PRO A 91 26.32 7.52 13.89
N SER A 92 26.66 8.44 12.99
CA SER A 92 26.03 9.78 12.92
C SER A 92 25.63 10.27 11.52
N ALA A 93 25.75 9.43 10.48
CA ALA A 93 25.25 9.78 9.15
C ALA A 93 24.78 8.54 8.38
N SER A 94 23.84 7.78 8.97
CA SER A 94 22.99 6.92 8.15
C SER A 94 22.21 7.83 7.19
N PRO A 95 22.20 7.60 5.85
CA PRO A 95 21.08 8.08 5.06
C PRO A 95 19.86 7.44 5.70
N ALA A 96 19.04 8.22 6.42
CA ALA A 96 17.95 7.63 7.17
C ALA A 96 17.06 6.88 6.18
N LEU A 97 16.82 5.61 6.46
CA LEU A 97 15.78 4.88 5.76
C LEU A 97 14.49 5.30 6.42
N LEU A 98 13.60 5.94 5.66
CA LEU A 98 12.25 6.17 6.13
C LEU A 98 11.48 4.88 5.90
N ALA A 99 11.20 4.14 6.97
CA ALA A 99 10.17 3.11 6.96
C ALA A 99 8.84 3.79 7.29
N GLY A 100 7.91 3.80 6.35
CA GLY A 100 6.65 4.51 6.52
C GLY A 100 5.58 4.06 5.55
N ALA A 101 4.33 4.37 5.91
CA ALA A 101 3.23 4.21 4.99
C ALA A 101 3.19 5.39 4.02
N LEU A 102 2.95 5.10 2.76
CA LEU A 102 2.61 6.11 1.76
C LEU A 102 1.15 5.91 1.37
N ASP A 103 0.34 6.92 1.65
CA ASP A 103 -1.01 7.06 1.14
C ASP A 103 -0.96 7.71 -0.25
N THR A 104 -1.40 6.98 -1.27
CA THR A 104 -1.26 7.41 -2.65
C THR A 104 -2.51 7.07 -3.47
N ALA A 105 -2.72 7.83 -4.53
CA ALA A 105 -3.79 7.60 -5.49
C ALA A 105 -3.19 7.20 -6.85
N GLY A 106 -3.76 6.15 -7.44
CA GLY A 106 -3.41 5.64 -8.76
C GLY A 106 -4.56 5.75 -9.76
N THR A 107 -4.26 5.42 -11.01
CA THR A 107 -5.26 5.26 -12.07
C THR A 107 -5.02 3.92 -12.75
N ALA A 108 -5.94 2.98 -12.59
CA ALA A 108 -5.94 1.71 -13.30
C ALA A 108 -6.43 1.90 -14.75
N PRO A 109 -5.97 1.06 -15.70
CA PRO A 109 -6.40 1.14 -17.09
C PRO A 109 -7.87 0.77 -17.28
N GLY A 110 -8.41 1.10 -18.44
CA GLY A 110 -9.75 0.68 -18.84
C GLY A 110 -9.84 -0.83 -19.04
N LEU A 111 -10.95 -1.42 -18.58
CA LEU A 111 -11.17 -2.87 -18.54
C LEU A 111 -12.20 -3.32 -19.58
N ALA A 112 -12.07 -4.54 -20.10
CA ALA A 112 -12.91 -5.03 -21.21
C ALA A 112 -13.76 -6.27 -20.85
N ALA A 113 -13.26 -7.17 -20.00
CA ALA A 113 -14.05 -8.30 -19.51
C ALA A 113 -15.08 -7.86 -18.45
N SER A 114 -16.06 -8.71 -18.13
CA SER A 114 -17.17 -8.36 -17.22
C SER A 114 -16.76 -8.21 -15.76
N THR A 115 -15.69 -8.88 -15.33
CA THR A 115 -15.24 -8.88 -13.94
C THR A 115 -13.74 -9.11 -13.90
N TYR A 116 -13.07 -8.41 -12.99
CA TYR A 116 -11.64 -8.53 -12.76
C TYR A 116 -11.35 -8.66 -11.27
N GLU A 117 -10.45 -9.56 -10.92
CA GLU A 117 -9.85 -9.57 -9.59
C GLU A 117 -8.92 -8.37 -9.42
N MET A 118 -8.96 -7.75 -8.25
CA MET A 118 -8.01 -6.75 -7.82
C MET A 118 -6.96 -7.44 -6.95
N ARG A 119 -5.71 -7.47 -7.42
CA ARG A 119 -4.60 -8.17 -6.79
C ARG A 119 -3.48 -7.20 -6.44
N ALA A 120 -2.74 -7.48 -5.37
CA ALA A 120 -1.50 -6.77 -5.12
C ALA A 120 -0.48 -7.59 -4.35
N ALA A 121 0.79 -7.21 -4.49
CA ALA A 121 1.85 -7.60 -3.57
C ALA A 121 1.47 -7.15 -2.15
N ALA A 122 1.23 -8.10 -1.25
CA ALA A 122 0.71 -7.84 0.08
C ALA A 122 1.66 -8.36 1.16
N PHE A 123 1.61 -7.76 2.34
CA PHE A 123 2.29 -8.33 3.49
C PHE A 123 1.52 -9.57 3.93
N VAL A 124 2.17 -10.73 3.91
CA VAL A 124 1.64 -11.96 4.50
C VAL A 124 2.65 -12.40 5.53
N PHE A 125 2.23 -12.47 6.79
CA PHE A 125 3.11 -12.90 7.86
C PHE A 125 3.49 -14.38 7.66
N THR A 126 4.77 -14.64 7.40
CA THR A 126 5.32 -16.00 7.25
C THR A 126 6.53 -16.18 8.17
N PHE A 127 6.64 -17.34 8.82
CA PHE A 127 7.77 -17.67 9.72
C PHE A 127 9.09 -17.93 8.98
N ALA A 128 9.04 -18.13 7.66
CA ALA A 128 10.21 -18.21 6.80
C ALA A 128 10.34 -16.91 5.99
N ALA A 129 11.58 -16.45 5.78
CA ALA A 129 11.86 -15.32 4.90
C ALA A 129 11.35 -15.66 3.48
N PRO A 130 10.37 -14.94 2.95
CA PRO A 130 9.80 -15.26 1.66
C PRO A 130 10.81 -14.93 0.54
N THR A 131 10.91 -15.80 -0.46
CA THR A 131 11.79 -15.60 -1.63
C THR A 131 11.25 -14.57 -2.61
N SER A 132 9.97 -14.19 -2.46
CA SER A 132 9.27 -13.16 -3.23
C SER A 132 8.10 -12.60 -2.40
N ILE A 133 7.66 -11.38 -2.67
CA ILE A 133 6.48 -10.83 -1.99
C ILE A 133 5.23 -11.54 -2.52
N PRO A 134 4.40 -12.15 -1.66
CA PRO A 134 3.20 -12.84 -2.11
C PRO A 134 2.17 -11.88 -2.69
N VAL A 135 1.48 -12.32 -3.74
CA VAL A 135 0.36 -11.58 -4.35
C VAL A 135 -0.95 -12.09 -3.74
N ARG A 136 -1.78 -11.18 -3.24
CA ARG A 136 -3.10 -11.47 -2.64
C ARG A 136 -4.20 -10.83 -3.47
N THR A 137 -5.34 -11.52 -3.62
CA THR A 137 -6.58 -10.93 -4.12
C THR A 137 -7.26 -10.11 -3.02
N PHE A 138 -7.48 -8.83 -3.29
CA PHE A 138 -8.16 -7.87 -2.40
C PHE A 138 -9.68 -7.94 -2.56
N GLY A 139 -10.15 -8.21 -3.77
CA GLY A 139 -11.57 -8.38 -4.11
C GLY A 139 -11.74 -8.26 -5.62
N ASP A 140 -12.94 -7.90 -6.08
CA ASP A 140 -13.26 -7.81 -7.50
C ASP A 140 -13.75 -6.43 -7.90
N VAL A 141 -13.65 -6.10 -9.19
CA VAL A 141 -14.31 -4.97 -9.84
C VAL A 141 -15.21 -5.49 -10.97
N ILE A 142 -16.43 -4.97 -11.02
CA ILE A 142 -17.41 -5.31 -12.06
C ILE A 142 -17.28 -4.27 -13.18
N VAL A 143 -17.27 -4.73 -14.43
CA VAL A 143 -17.26 -3.85 -15.60
C VAL A 143 -18.66 -3.79 -16.19
N ARG A 144 -19.19 -2.59 -16.33
CA ARG A 144 -20.48 -2.30 -16.95
C ARG A 144 -20.25 -1.76 -18.36
N THR A 145 -21.12 -2.14 -19.30
CA THR A 145 -21.10 -1.57 -20.65
C THR A 145 -21.33 -0.05 -20.62
N ALA A 146 -22.18 0.43 -19.71
CA ALA A 146 -22.39 1.83 -19.36
C ALA A 146 -23.11 1.92 -18.01
N GLY A 147 -23.09 3.10 -17.39
CA GLY A 147 -23.85 3.38 -16.17
C GLY A 147 -23.35 2.67 -14.92
N ALA A 148 -22.03 2.52 -14.79
CA ALA A 148 -21.42 1.99 -13.57
C ALA A 148 -21.86 2.78 -12.33
N ASP A 149 -22.21 2.06 -11.25
CA ASP A 149 -22.55 2.68 -9.97
C ASP A 149 -21.29 3.20 -9.25
N GLU A 150 -21.22 4.52 -9.09
CA GLU A 150 -20.12 5.22 -8.41
C GLU A 150 -20.40 5.46 -6.92
N SER A 151 -21.58 5.09 -6.40
CA SER A 151 -21.98 5.34 -5.01
C SER A 151 -21.21 4.48 -4.00
N ARG A 152 -20.58 3.39 -4.45
CA ARG A 152 -19.85 2.44 -3.60
C ARG A 152 -18.42 2.28 -4.08
N ARG A 153 -17.49 2.40 -3.13
CA ARG A 153 -16.09 2.01 -3.34
C ARG A 153 -15.82 0.73 -2.59
N ARG A 154 -15.29 -0.27 -3.26
CA ARG A 154 -14.70 -1.43 -2.59
C ARG A 154 -13.46 -0.98 -1.83
N ALA A 155 -13.23 -1.58 -0.67
CA ALA A 155 -11.98 -1.42 0.04
C ALA A 155 -11.59 -2.71 0.76
N ALA A 156 -10.30 -2.97 0.82
CA ALA A 156 -9.75 -4.13 1.48
C ALA A 156 -8.31 -3.89 1.92
N GLY A 157 -7.88 -4.61 2.95
CA GLY A 157 -6.55 -4.48 3.51
C GLY A 157 -6.47 -4.90 4.96
N ASP A 158 -5.26 -4.85 5.51
CA ASP A 158 -5.04 -5.09 6.92
C ASP A 158 -5.42 -3.84 7.72
N VAL A 159 -6.16 -4.03 8.81
CA VAL A 159 -6.65 -2.93 9.67
C VAL A 159 -6.41 -3.18 11.15
N ASN A 160 -6.46 -2.09 11.93
CA ASN A 160 -6.68 -2.14 13.37
C ASN A 160 -8.03 -1.55 13.73
N LEU A 161 -8.69 -2.14 14.72
CA LEU A 161 -9.85 -1.55 15.37
C LEU A 161 -9.40 -0.41 16.29
N GLN A 162 -10.01 0.75 16.12
CA GLN A 162 -9.89 1.89 17.02
C GLN A 162 -11.27 2.27 17.55
N ARG A 163 -11.31 2.79 18.79
CA ARG A 163 -12.48 3.49 19.30
C ARG A 163 -12.13 4.95 19.48
N ASP A 164 -13.01 5.84 19.01
CA ASP A 164 -12.85 7.26 19.26
C ASP A 164 -13.28 7.64 20.70
N THR A 165 -13.20 8.93 21.02
CA THR A 165 -13.54 9.46 22.35
C THR A 165 -15.01 9.32 22.71
N LEU A 166 -15.88 9.05 21.74
CA LEU A 166 -17.31 8.79 21.92
C LEU A 166 -17.63 7.29 21.97
N GLY A 167 -16.61 6.44 21.89
CA GLY A 167 -16.73 4.97 21.92
C GLY A 167 -17.02 4.34 20.57
N CYS A 168 -17.07 5.13 19.50
CA CYS A 168 -17.41 4.68 18.17
C CYS A 168 -16.28 3.88 17.52
N ALA A 169 -16.63 2.71 17.00
CA ALA A 169 -15.74 1.78 16.35
C ALA A 169 -15.37 2.26 14.95
N ARG A 170 -14.07 2.30 14.70
CA ARG A 170 -13.45 2.66 13.43
C ARG A 170 -12.43 1.59 13.04
N ILE A 171 -12.28 1.35 11.75
CA ILE A 171 -11.15 0.61 11.22
C ILE A 171 -10.11 1.59 10.68
N LEU A 172 -8.87 1.37 11.07
CA LEU A 172 -7.72 2.14 10.62
C LEU A 172 -6.87 1.23 9.75
N PRO A 173 -6.67 1.55 8.46
CA PRO A 173 -5.68 0.87 7.63
C PRO A 173 -4.33 0.80 8.33
N LEU A 174 -3.75 -0.40 8.42
CA LEU A 174 -2.42 -0.58 8.98
C LEU A 174 -1.42 0.30 8.21
N GLY A 175 -0.49 0.90 8.96
CA GLY A 175 0.50 1.84 8.45
C GLY A 175 0.08 3.31 8.47
N LEU A 176 -1.23 3.62 8.46
CA LEU A 176 -1.71 4.97 8.71
C LEU A 176 -1.79 5.23 10.21
N TYR A 177 -1.08 6.24 10.69
CA TYR A 177 -1.08 6.63 12.11
C TYR A 177 -1.93 7.87 12.39
N ASP A 178 -2.54 8.45 11.35
CA ASP A 178 -3.46 9.58 11.49
C ASP A 178 -4.82 9.08 12.01
N PRO A 179 -5.26 9.49 13.22
CA PRO A 179 -6.57 9.08 13.75
C PRO A 179 -7.75 9.55 12.89
N ASP A 180 -7.58 10.57 12.05
CA ASP A 180 -8.62 11.05 11.13
C ASP A 180 -8.75 10.18 9.87
N SER A 181 -7.78 9.28 9.62
CA SER A 181 -7.83 8.33 8.50
C SER A 181 -8.67 7.07 8.79
N GLY A 182 -9.19 6.93 10.01
CA GLY A 182 -10.06 5.83 10.39
C GLY A 182 -11.46 5.92 9.78
N LEU A 183 -11.95 4.80 9.22
CA LEU A 183 -13.29 4.69 8.67
C LEU A 183 -14.26 4.19 9.75
N VAL A 184 -15.36 4.92 9.95
CA VAL A 184 -16.43 4.49 10.88
C VAL A 184 -17.06 3.20 10.37
N LEU A 185 -17.13 2.19 11.23
CA LEU A 185 -17.85 0.95 10.92
C LEU A 185 -19.35 1.24 10.85
N GLU A 186 -20.03 0.72 9.84
CA GLU A 186 -21.49 0.82 9.78
C GLU A 186 -22.14 0.07 10.95
N ASP A 187 -21.73 -1.18 11.18
CA ASP A 187 -22.16 -1.97 12.33
C ASP A 187 -21.21 -1.74 13.51
N GLN A 188 -21.71 -1.01 14.51
CA GLN A 188 -20.96 -0.67 15.72
C GLN A 188 -20.85 -1.82 16.74
N ALA A 189 -21.62 -2.90 16.55
CA ALA A 189 -21.61 -4.07 17.44
C ALA A 189 -20.65 -5.17 16.93
N ASP A 190 -20.50 -5.34 15.61
CA ASP A 190 -19.63 -6.37 15.03
C ASP A 190 -18.15 -5.95 14.95
N THR A 191 -17.48 -5.87 16.10
CA THR A 191 -16.07 -5.44 16.17
C THR A 191 -15.09 -6.57 16.52
N ALA A 192 -15.58 -7.79 16.72
CA ALA A 192 -14.76 -8.90 17.20
C ALA A 192 -13.70 -9.30 16.16
N GLY A 193 -12.43 -9.39 16.57
CA GLY A 193 -11.35 -9.83 15.69
C GLY A 193 -10.97 -8.85 14.58
N LEU A 194 -11.29 -7.56 14.71
CA LEU A 194 -10.91 -6.52 13.73
C LEU A 194 -9.55 -5.85 14.01
N SER A 195 -8.85 -6.25 15.07
CA SER A 195 -7.49 -5.76 15.33
C SER A 195 -6.47 -6.66 14.66
N SER A 196 -5.64 -6.08 13.79
CA SER A 196 -4.64 -6.80 12.98
C SER A 196 -5.26 -7.89 12.09
N ALA A 197 -6.36 -7.57 11.44
CA ALA A 197 -7.09 -8.48 10.55
C ALA A 197 -7.15 -7.93 9.14
N PHE A 198 -7.18 -8.82 8.15
CA PHE A 198 -7.45 -8.43 6.78
C PHE A 198 -8.96 -8.40 6.56
N VAL A 199 -9.47 -7.25 6.11
CA VAL A 199 -10.91 -7.04 5.88
C VAL A 199 -11.21 -6.76 4.42
N ARG A 200 -12.44 -7.06 4.01
CA ARG A 200 -13.03 -6.62 2.74
C ARG A 200 -14.40 -6.01 2.98
N GLY A 201 -14.74 -5.00 2.20
CA GLY A 201 -16.03 -4.34 2.33
C GLY A 201 -16.22 -3.19 1.34
N TYR A 202 -17.13 -2.27 1.70
CA TYR A 202 -17.39 -1.06 0.93
C TYR A 202 -17.36 0.20 1.77
N ILE A 203 -16.89 1.28 1.16
CA ILE A 203 -17.05 2.64 1.63
C ILE A 203 -18.18 3.28 0.82
N TYR A 204 -19.16 3.84 1.51
CA TYR A 204 -20.32 4.48 0.90
C TYR A 204 -20.98 5.47 1.87
N ASP A 205 -21.91 6.27 1.35
CA ASP A 205 -22.68 7.22 2.14
C ASP A 205 -24.02 6.61 2.58
N VAL A 206 -24.27 6.60 3.90
CA VAL A 206 -25.54 6.20 4.50
C VAL A 206 -26.47 7.39 4.74
N ALA A 207 -27.78 7.14 4.66
CA ALA A 207 -28.79 8.17 4.87
C ALA A 207 -28.89 8.64 6.33
N ALA A 208 -28.70 7.72 7.29
CA ALA A 208 -28.68 8.03 8.71
C ALA A 208 -27.23 7.99 9.22
N PRO A 209 -26.70 9.07 9.81
CA PRO A 209 -25.32 9.09 10.28
C PRO A 209 -25.05 8.01 11.33
N VAL A 210 -23.96 7.28 11.16
CA VAL A 210 -23.41 6.38 12.18
C VAL A 210 -22.28 7.12 12.86
N CYS A 211 -22.36 7.29 14.19
CA CYS A 211 -21.34 8.01 14.94
C CYS A 211 -21.05 9.42 14.38
N GLY A 212 -22.10 10.10 13.91
CA GLY A 212 -22.00 11.44 13.32
C GLY A 212 -21.41 11.49 11.91
N GLN A 213 -21.09 10.35 11.30
CA GLN A 213 -20.55 10.25 9.94
C GLN A 213 -21.58 9.65 8.99
N THR A 214 -21.72 10.23 7.80
CA THR A 214 -22.49 9.61 6.70
C THR A 214 -21.64 8.69 5.87
N ARG A 215 -20.33 8.95 5.76
CA ARG A 215 -19.40 8.08 5.05
C ARG A 215 -18.92 6.98 6.00
N VAL A 216 -19.30 5.74 5.71
CA VAL A 216 -19.02 4.58 6.59
C VAL A 216 -18.38 3.45 5.81
N PHE A 217 -17.83 2.48 6.53
CA PHE A 217 -17.35 1.22 6.01
C PHE A 217 -18.30 0.08 6.40
N HIS A 218 -18.86 -0.59 5.40
CA HIS A 218 -19.58 -1.84 5.55
C HIS A 218 -18.61 -3.01 5.47
N LEU A 219 -18.50 -3.79 6.55
CA LEU A 219 -17.68 -5.00 6.59
C LEU A 219 -18.41 -6.16 5.91
N GLU A 220 -17.81 -6.76 4.89
CA GLU A 220 -18.32 -8.00 4.27
C GLU A 220 -17.62 -9.25 4.81
N SER A 221 -16.30 -9.17 5.05
CA SER A 221 -15.51 -10.32 5.51
C SER A 221 -14.24 -9.91 6.23
N ARG A 222 -13.73 -10.79 7.10
CA ARG A 222 -12.46 -10.66 7.83
C ARG A 222 -11.72 -12.01 7.86
N SER A 223 -10.40 -11.97 7.85
CA SER A 223 -9.50 -13.15 7.94
C SER A 223 -8.23 -12.83 8.70
#